data_AF-A0A660RDN2-F1
#
_entry.id   AF-A0A660RDN2-F1
#
_cell.length_a   1.000
_cell.length_b   1.000
_cell.length_c   1.000
_cell.angle_alpha   90.00
_cell.angle_beta   90.00
_cell.angle_gamma   90.00
#
_symmetry.space_group_name_H-M   'P 1'
#
loop_
_entity.id
_entity.type
_entity.pdbx_description
1 polymer ?
#
loop_
_entity_poly.entity_id
_entity_poly.type
_entity_poly.pdbx_seq_one_letter_code
_entity_poly.pdbx_strand_id
1 'polypeptide(L)'
;MISIIIGVSIMTVGMIRATFERRFQVKLHFVGLSDVVGTTLVIIGLIWEKMADLELLLALVFLVIWSPYLTHMLMKAYLSKVGKR
;
A
#
# COMPACT_ATOMS: atom_id res chain seq x y z
N MET A 1 -4.84 18.33 5.70
CA MET A 1 -4.78 18.66 4.25
C MET A 1 -3.43 18.38 3.63
N ILE A 2 -2.32 19.00 4.04
CA ILE A 2 -1.00 18.80 3.39
C ILE A 2 -0.58 17.32 3.40
N SER A 3 -0.68 16.63 4.54
CA SER A 3 -0.33 15.21 4.68
C SER A 3 -1.17 14.30 3.79
N ILE A 4 -2.45 14.64 3.59
CA ILE A 4 -3.39 13.91 2.73
C ILE A 4 -2.96 14.02 1.27
N ILE A 5 -2.65 15.25 0.82
CA ILE A 5 -2.18 15.51 -0.56
C ILE A 5 -0.89 14.75 -0.84
N ILE A 6 0.05 14.76 0.11
CA ILE A 6 1.32 14.02 0.00
C ILE A 6 1.06 12.52 -0.06
N GLY A 7 0.20 11.99 0.82
CA GLY A 7 -0.17 10.57 0.84
C GLY A 7 -0.77 10.10 -0.48
N VAL A 8 -1.75 10.82 -1.01
CA VAL A 8 -2.37 10.52 -2.32
C VAL A 8 -1.36 10.63 -3.46
N SER A 9 -0.46 11.61 -3.41
CA SER A 9 0.59 11.76 -4.42
C SER A 9 1.54 10.56 -4.42
N ILE A 10 1.94 10.06 -3.24
CA ILE A 10 2.77 8.86 -3.12
C ILE A 10 2.04 7.65 -3.70
N MET A 11 0.76 7.44 -3.34
CA MET A 11 -0.06 6.34 -3.88
C MET A 11 -0.10 6.36 -5.41
N THR A 12 -0.33 7.55 -5.98
CA THR A 12 -0.42 7.76 -7.42
C THR A 12 0.92 7.45 -8.10
N VAL A 13 2.02 8.00 -7.58
CA VAL A 13 3.36 7.80 -8.14
C VAL A 13 3.79 6.34 -8.07
N GLY A 14 3.54 5.66 -6.94
CA GLY A 14 3.87 4.24 -6.80
C GLY A 14 3.05 3.35 -7.74
N MET A 15 1.78 3.65 -7.96
CA MET A 15 0.94 2.92 -8.91
C MET A 15 1.38 3.15 -10.37
N ILE A 16 1.73 4.39 -10.73
CA ILE A 16 2.28 4.70 -12.05
C ILE A 16 3.57 3.93 -12.27
N ARG A 17 4.53 3.99 -11.33
CA ARG A 17 5.80 3.25 -11.43
C ARG A 17 5.57 1.75 -11.54
N ALA A 18 4.67 1.21 -10.73
CA ALA A 18 4.33 -0.21 -10.80
C ALA A 18 3.82 -0.59 -12.19
N THR A 19 2.97 0.22 -12.82
CA THR A 19 2.41 -0.05 -14.16
C THR A 19 3.48 -0.24 -15.23
N PHE A 20 4.59 0.51 -15.17
CA PHE A 20 5.70 0.40 -16.12
C PHE A 20 6.70 -0.72 -15.80
N GLU A 21 6.68 -1.27 -14.58
CA GLU A 21 7.63 -2.29 -14.16
C GLU A 21 7.26 -3.68 -14.71
N ARG A 22 8.24 -4.34 -15.32
CA ARG A 22 8.07 -5.68 -15.92
C ARG A 22 8.28 -6.80 -14.90
N ARG A 23 9.14 -6.59 -13.90
CA ARG A 23 9.41 -7.59 -12.87
C ARG A 23 8.29 -7.61 -11.85
N PHE A 24 7.52 -8.70 -11.79
CA PHE A 24 6.39 -8.84 -10.85
C PHE A 24 6.77 -8.54 -9.40
N GLN A 25 7.96 -9.00 -8.97
CA GLN A 25 8.46 -8.79 -7.60
C GLN A 25 8.63 -7.30 -7.27
N VAL A 26 9.22 -6.55 -8.21
CA VAL A 26 9.47 -5.10 -8.06
C VAL A 26 8.16 -4.32 -8.17
N LYS A 27 7.27 -4.74 -9.10
CA LYS A 27 5.93 -4.21 -9.24
C LYS A 27 5.13 -4.33 -7.93
N LEU A 28 5.13 -5.53 -7.35
CA LEU A 28 4.41 -5.82 -6.12
C LEU A 28 4.99 -5.06 -4.92
N HIS A 29 6.32 -4.94 -4.85
CA HIS A 29 6.98 -4.13 -3.83
C HIS A 29 6.58 -2.65 -3.90
N PHE A 30 6.58 -2.06 -5.11
CA PHE A 30 6.16 -0.67 -5.28
C PHE A 30 4.70 -0.46 -4.93
N VAL A 31 3.80 -1.35 -5.34
CA VAL A 31 2.37 -1.27 -4.99
C VAL A 31 2.18 -1.36 -3.48
N GLY A 32 2.71 -2.40 -2.83
CA GLY A 32 2.52 -2.62 -1.40
C GLY A 32 3.10 -1.49 -0.55
N LEU A 33 4.31 -1.03 -0.86
CA LEU A 33 4.97 0.03 -0.09
C LEU A 33 4.32 1.39 -0.30
N SER A 34 3.96 1.71 -1.54
CA SER A 34 3.23 2.95 -1.88
C SER A 34 1.86 3.02 -1.21
N ASP A 35 1.12 1.92 -1.22
CA ASP A 35 -0.24 1.85 -0.66
C ASP A 35 -0.22 1.99 0.87
N VAL A 36 0.72 1.32 1.55
CA VAL A 36 0.87 1.41 3.01
C VAL A 36 1.33 2.79 3.44
N VAL A 37 2.41 3.30 2.84
CA VAL A 37 2.97 4.60 3.21
C VAL A 37 1.98 5.72 2.90
N GLY A 38 1.35 5.67 1.73
CA GLY A 38 0.36 6.65 1.30
C GLY A 38 -0.88 6.66 2.19
N THR A 39 -1.46 5.49 2.46
CA THR A 39 -2.66 5.39 3.32
C THR A 39 -2.36 5.76 4.77
N THR A 40 -1.18 5.41 5.28
CA THR A 40 -0.72 5.83 6.62
C THR A 40 -0.64 7.35 6.72
N LEU A 41 -0.07 8.02 5.71
CA LEU A 41 0.00 9.49 5.66
C LEU A 41 -1.38 10.16 5.57
N VAL A 42 -2.30 9.58 4.80
CA VAL A 42 -3.69 10.05 4.70
C VAL A 42 -4.39 9.93 6.05
N ILE A 43 -4.29 8.78 6.71
CA ILE A 43 -4.94 8.54 8.01
C ILE A 43 -4.37 9.48 9.09
N ILE A 44 -3.04 9.65 9.15
CA ILE A 44 -2.41 10.61 10.06
C ILE A 44 -2.91 12.03 9.78
N GLY A 45 -3.04 12.40 8.50
CA GLY A 45 -3.59 13.69 8.10
C GLY A 45 -5.04 13.90 8.56
N LEU A 46 -5.87 12.87 8.49
CA LEU A 46 -7.26 12.90 8.94
C LEU A 46 -7.39 12.97 10.47
N ILE A 47 -6.51 12.27 11.20
CA ILE A 47 -6.42 12.38 12.67
C ILE A 47 -6.06 13.80 13.08
N TRP A 48 -5.09 14.42 12.39
CA TRP A 48 -4.65 15.78 12.68
C TRP A 48 -5.76 16.82 12.49
N GLU A 49 -6.64 16.61 11.51
CA GLU A 49 -7.80 17.49 11.26
C GLU A 49 -9.01 17.19 12.15
N LYS A 50 -8.86 16.31 13.14
CA LYS A 50 -9.95 15.83 14.01
C LYS A 50 -11.13 15.24 13.24
N MET A 51 -10.87 14.71 12.04
CA MET A 51 -11.84 14.00 11.19
C MET A 51 -11.69 12.48 11.33
N ALA A 52 -10.99 12.00 12.36
CA ALA A 52 -10.73 10.58 12.55
C ALA A 52 -11.60 10.00 13.66
N ASP A 53 -12.28 8.92 13.30
CA ASP A 53 -13.01 8.05 14.21
C ASP A 53 -12.18 6.82 14.59
N LEU A 54 -12.64 6.09 15.61
CA LEU A 54 -12.02 4.86 16.10
C LEU A 54 -11.86 3.80 14.99
N GLU A 55 -12.75 3.81 14.00
CA GLU A 55 -12.71 2.94 12.82
C GLU A 55 -11.48 3.19 11.94
N LEU A 56 -11.06 4.45 11.78
CA LEU A 56 -9.87 4.81 10.99
C LEU A 56 -8.58 4.27 11.62
N LEU A 57 -8.54 4.27 12.95
CA LEU A 57 -7.38 3.79 13.70
C LEU A 57 -7.27 2.26 13.63
N LEU A 58 -8.41 1.57 13.70
CA LEU A 58 -8.50 0.13 13.44
C LEU A 58 -8.07 -0.21 12.00
N ALA A 59 -8.56 0.55 11.01
CA ALA A 59 -8.18 0.36 9.61
C ALA A 59 -6.67 0.48 9.40
N LEU A 60 -6.00 1.42 10.06
CA LEU A 60 -4.54 1.57 10.01
C LEU A 60 -3.81 0.33 10.54
N VAL A 61 -4.24 -0.20 11.69
CA VAL A 61 -3.64 -1.40 12.30
C VAL A 61 -3.80 -2.60 11.38
N PHE A 62 -5.00 -2.81 10.84
CA PHE A 62 -5.26 -3.87 9.87
C PHE A 62 -4.40 -3.70 8.62
N LEU A 63 -4.28 -2.48 8.09
CA LEU A 63 -3.53 -2.22 6.87
C LEU A 63 -2.04 -2.52 7.01
N VAL A 64 -1.43 -2.13 8.13
CA VAL A 64 -0.01 -2.39 8.41
C VAL A 64 0.28 -3.89 8.57
N ILE A 65 -0.64 -4.65 9.18
CA ILE A 65 -0.47 -6.11 9.37
C ILE A 65 -0.79 -6.88 8.09
N TRP A 66 -1.84 -6.47 7.37
CA TRP A 66 -2.39 -7.23 6.25
C TRP A 66 -1.60 -7.02 4.95
N SER A 67 -1.03 -5.83 4.74
CA SER A 67 -0.24 -5.53 3.55
C SER A 67 0.98 -6.44 3.33
N PRO A 68 1.88 -6.67 4.32
CA PRO A 68 3.00 -7.60 4.15
C PRO A 68 2.53 -9.04 3.93
N TYR A 69 1.43 -9.44 4.58
CA TYR A 69 0.84 -10.76 4.40
C TYR A 69 0.32 -10.96 2.96
N LEU A 70 -0.44 -10.01 2.43
CA LEU A 70 -0.93 -10.03 1.04
C LEU A 70 0.23 -10.06 0.04
N THR A 71 1.24 -9.22 0.24
CA THR A 71 2.43 -9.16 -0.61
C THR A 71 3.15 -10.52 -0.64
N HIS A 72 3.32 -11.16 0.52
CA HIS A 72 3.92 -12.49 0.62
C HIS A 72 3.07 -13.57 -0.06
N MET A 73 1.74 -13.56 0.15
CA MET A 73 0.81 -14.51 -0.48
C MET A 73 0.81 -14.40 -2.01
N LEU A 74 0.78 -13.18 -2.54
CA LEU A 74 0.80 -12.91 -3.98
C LEU A 74 2.12 -13.37 -4.62
N MET A 75 3.25 -13.15 -3.95
CA MET A 75 4.54 -13.66 -4.40
C MET A 75 4.58 -15.18 -4.43
N LYS A 76 4.11 -15.86 -3.37
CA LYS A 76 4.03 -17.32 -3.30
C LYS A 76 3.16 -17.90 -4.42
N ALA A 77 2.00 -17.28 -4.68
CA ALA A 77 1.10 -17.67 -5.76
C ALA A 77 1.76 -17.50 -7.13
N TYR A 78 2.47 -16.39 -7.36
CA TYR A 78 3.21 -16.15 -8.61
C TYR A 78 4.29 -17.21 -8.83
N LEU A 79 5.13 -17.48 -7.83
CA LEU A 79 6.18 -18.50 -7.91
C LEU A 79 5.61 -19.91 -8.16
N SER A 80 4.52 -20.27 -7.48
CA SER A 80 3.85 -21.56 -7.69
C SER A 80 3.31 -21.74 -9.11
N LYS A 81 2.91 -20.64 -9.76
CA LYS A 81 2.40 -20.65 -11.13
C LYS A 81 3.53 -20.66 -12.18
N VAL A 82 4.64 -19.99 -11.89
CA VAL A 82 5.84 -19.97 -12.75
C VAL A 82 6.59 -21.30 -12.71
N GLY A 83 6.69 -21.95 -11.55
CA GLY A 83 7.36 -23.26 -11.39
C GLY A 83 6.57 -24.47 -11.93
N LYS A 84 5.35 -24.26 -12.45
CA LYS A 84 4.53 -25.27 -13.14
C LYS A 84 4.62 -25.19 -14.67
N ARG A 85 5.52 -24.35 -15.22
CA ARG A 85 5.84 -24.31 -16.65
C ARG A 85 7.19 -24.94 -16.91
#